data_AF-A0A416EHT7-F1
#
_entry.id   AF-A0A416EHT7-F1
#
_cell.length_a   1.000
_cell.length_b   1.000
_cell.length_c   1.000
_cell.angle_alpha   90.00
_cell.angle_beta   90.00
_cell.angle_gamma   90.00
#
_symmetry.space_group_name_H-M   'P 1'
#
loop_
_entity.id
_entity.type
_entity.pdbx_description
1 polymer ?
#
loop_
_entity_poly.entity_id
_entity_poly.type
_entity_poly.pdbx_seq_one_letter_code
_entity_poly.pdbx_strand_id
1 'polypeptide(L)'
;MGLTGGLGICISHSFGANDIEKLRKEIAMSVYICLAIGIVITVGSLFWMRRLFVFLQTPEDMMTDTLVYFGTILAGSTVTIFNNFAMTLLRSVGNSKVPLASMIVSSVVNIVLDLLFVFPFGMGVFGAALATVLAQVVSALYCLVYIRRAAELLPRKTDWRADGVLLGALVGKGLPVAVMNSVTAVGGMVLRFLSIRWERLMSRLMLHV
;
A
#
# COMPACT_ATOMS: atom_id res chain seq x y z
N MET A 1 1.31 2.44 4.04
CA MET A 1 0.91 1.48 5.08
C MET A 1 0.89 2.09 6.48
N GLY A 2 2.03 2.55 7.03
CA GLY A 2 2.02 3.08 8.42
C GLY A 2 1.19 4.34 8.61
N LEU A 3 1.27 5.27 7.67
CA LEU A 3 0.48 6.49 7.76
C LEU A 3 -1.03 6.24 7.72
N THR A 4 -1.51 5.36 6.83
CA THR A 4 -2.93 5.01 6.74
C THR A 4 -3.43 4.37 8.04
N GLY A 5 -2.58 3.60 8.73
CA GLY A 5 -2.87 3.06 10.06
C GLY A 5 -3.09 4.16 11.10
N GLY A 6 -2.23 5.20 11.12
CA GLY A 6 -2.42 6.33 12.03
C GLY A 6 -3.66 7.18 11.72
N LEU A 7 -4.01 7.36 10.44
CA LEU A 7 -5.29 7.98 10.05
C LEU A 7 -6.48 7.16 10.60
N GLY A 8 -6.37 5.83 10.54
CA GLY A 8 -7.37 4.91 11.10
C GLY A 8 -7.62 5.09 12.60
N ILE A 9 -6.60 5.46 13.37
CA ILE A 9 -6.74 5.71 14.82
C ILE A 9 -7.62 6.94 15.08
N CYS A 10 -7.42 8.03 14.34
CA CYS A 10 -8.27 9.23 14.44
C CYS A 10 -9.72 8.91 14.07
N ILE A 11 -9.91 8.20 12.95
CA ILE A 11 -11.23 7.82 12.47
C ILE A 11 -11.95 6.93 13.49
N SER A 12 -11.27 5.95 14.07
CA SER A 12 -11.85 5.10 15.13
C SER A 12 -12.25 5.91 16.36
N HIS A 13 -11.45 6.90 16.75
CA HIS A 13 -11.77 7.76 17.88
C HIS A 13 -13.00 8.64 17.60
N SER A 14 -13.06 9.29 16.44
CA SER A 14 -14.20 10.15 16.06
C SER A 14 -15.49 9.34 15.85
N PHE A 15 -15.38 8.14 15.29
CA PHE A 15 -16.50 7.20 15.15
C PHE A 15 -17.00 6.71 16.53
N GLY A 16 -16.09 6.32 17.42
CA GLY A 16 -16.45 5.90 18.79
C GLY A 16 -17.03 7.02 19.65
N ALA A 17 -16.65 8.28 19.40
CA ALA A 17 -17.22 9.46 20.03
C ALA A 17 -18.57 9.90 19.43
N ASN A 18 -19.06 9.21 18.39
CA ASN A 18 -20.28 9.53 17.65
C ASN A 18 -20.28 10.93 17.00
N ASP A 19 -19.09 11.50 16.76
CA ASP A 19 -18.91 12.81 16.14
C ASP A 19 -18.79 12.66 14.62
N ILE A 20 -19.95 12.54 13.96
CA ILE A 20 -20.06 12.29 12.52
C ILE A 20 -19.54 13.47 11.69
N GLU A 21 -19.62 14.70 12.20
CA GLU A 21 -19.11 15.87 11.48
C GLU A 21 -17.58 15.85 11.42
N LYS A 22 -16.93 15.61 12.57
CA LYS A 22 -15.49 15.46 12.65
C LYS A 22 -14.99 14.26 11.87
N LEU A 23 -15.70 13.12 11.96
CA LEU A 23 -15.40 11.91 11.19
C LEU A 23 -15.34 12.20 9.68
N ARG A 24 -16.34 12.90 9.13
CA ARG A 24 -16.38 13.22 7.69
C ARG A 24 -15.23 14.14 7.27
N LYS A 25 -14.89 15.14 8.10
CA LYS A 25 -13.73 16.02 7.87
C LYS A 25 -12.41 15.23 7.92
N GLU A 26 -12.24 14.32 8.88
CA GLU A 26 -11.07 13.47 8.98
C GLU A 26 -10.92 12.52 7.77
N ILE A 27 -12.02 11.98 7.26
CA ILE A 27 -12.02 11.16 6.03
C ILE A 27 -11.61 12.01 4.82
N ALA A 28 -12.18 13.21 4.65
CA ALA A 28 -11.82 14.11 3.55
C ALA A 28 -10.34 14.51 3.58
N MET A 29 -9.84 14.93 4.75
CA MET A 29 -8.42 15.26 4.93
C MET A 29 -7.50 14.05 4.73
N SER A 30 -7.93 12.86 5.16
CA SER A 30 -7.18 11.62 4.91
C SER A 30 -7.04 11.31 3.43
N VAL A 31 -8.07 11.56 2.62
CA VAL A 31 -8.00 11.42 1.16
C VAL A 31 -6.97 12.38 0.57
N TYR A 32 -6.94 13.64 1.01
CA TYR A 32 -5.90 14.60 0.58
C TYR A 32 -4.49 14.15 0.96
N ILE A 33 -4.30 13.65 2.18
CA ILE A 33 -3.01 13.12 2.65
C ILE A 33 -2.59 11.91 1.79
N CYS A 34 -3.50 10.96 1.56
CA CYS A 34 -3.24 9.79 0.75
C CYS A 34 -2.88 10.16 -0.70
N LEU A 35 -3.56 11.16 -1.28
CA LEU A 35 -3.27 11.64 -2.63
C LEU A 35 -1.90 12.32 -2.69
N ALA A 36 -1.63 13.27 -1.79
CA ALA A 36 -0.35 13.98 -1.74
C ALA A 36 0.82 13.01 -1.57
N ILE A 37 0.69 12.03 -0.69
CA ILE A 37 1.74 11.05 -0.42
C ILE A 37 1.85 10.01 -1.53
N GLY A 38 0.73 9.63 -2.15
CA GLY A 38 0.76 8.80 -3.35
C GLY A 38 1.57 9.44 -4.46
N ILE A 39 1.36 10.73 -4.71
CA ILE A 39 2.13 11.49 -5.71
C ILE A 39 3.61 11.58 -5.30
N VAL A 40 3.92 11.97 -4.07
CA VAL A 40 5.31 12.11 -3.59
C VAL A 40 6.05 10.78 -3.67
N ILE A 41 5.43 9.67 -3.25
CA ILE A 41 6.03 8.34 -3.34
C ILE A 41 6.20 7.93 -4.81
N THR A 42 5.16 8.07 -5.64
CA THR A 42 5.24 7.66 -7.05
C THR A 42 6.36 8.40 -7.78
N VAL A 43 6.38 9.74 -7.69
CA VAL A 43 7.37 10.59 -8.37
C VAL A 43 8.76 10.39 -7.78
N GLY A 44 8.88 10.40 -6.44
CA GLY A 44 10.15 10.22 -5.75
C GLY A 44 10.76 8.86 -6.04
N SER A 45 9.95 7.80 -6.01
CA SER A 45 10.39 6.44 -6.33
C SER A 45 10.81 6.32 -7.78
N LEU A 46 10.03 6.78 -8.76
CA LEU A 46 10.43 6.71 -10.18
C LEU A 46 11.74 7.44 -10.47
N PHE A 47 11.99 8.58 -9.81
CA PHE A 47 13.23 9.33 -9.96
C PHE A 47 14.45 8.62 -9.36
N TRP A 48 14.30 8.01 -8.18
CA TRP A 48 15.39 7.33 -7.46
C TRP A 48 15.62 5.89 -7.89
N MET A 49 14.60 5.27 -8.49
CA MET A 49 14.55 3.87 -8.88
C MET A 49 15.81 3.42 -9.63
N ARG A 50 16.16 4.13 -10.71
CA ARG A 50 17.32 3.76 -11.54
C ARG A 50 18.63 3.85 -10.77
N ARG A 51 18.78 4.87 -9.91
CA ARG A 51 19.98 5.04 -9.07
C ARG A 51 20.09 3.95 -8.01
N LEU A 52 18.97 3.55 -7.41
CA LEU A 52 18.91 2.47 -6.43
C LEU A 52 19.29 1.12 -7.06
N PHE A 53 18.77 0.78 -8.24
CA PHE A 53 19.09 -0.50 -8.88
C PHE A 53 20.53 -0.59 -9.38
N VAL A 54 21.11 0.52 -9.83
CA VAL A 54 22.54 0.61 -10.13
C VAL A 54 23.39 0.46 -8.86
N PHE A 55 22.99 1.10 -7.75
CA PHE A 55 23.68 0.94 -6.46
C PHE A 55 23.62 -0.49 -5.93
N LEU A 56 22.50 -1.19 -6.16
CA LEU A 56 22.32 -2.60 -5.79
C LEU A 56 23.08 -3.59 -6.70
N GLN A 57 23.85 -3.11 -7.69
CA GLN A 57 24.59 -3.94 -8.63
C GLN A 57 23.70 -4.98 -9.33
N THR A 58 22.49 -4.59 -9.70
CA THR A 58 21.57 -5.49 -10.40
C THR A 58 22.19 -5.88 -11.74
N PRO A 59 22.33 -7.18 -12.05
CA PRO A 59 22.88 -7.66 -13.32
C PRO A 59 22.16 -7.02 -14.52
N GLU A 60 22.90 -6.62 -15.56
CA GLU A 60 22.33 -5.89 -16.71
C GLU A 60 21.24 -6.69 -17.45
N ASP A 61 21.37 -8.01 -17.45
CA ASP A 61 20.39 -8.97 -17.98
C ASP A 61 19.06 -8.96 -17.23
N MET A 62 19.03 -8.59 -15.94
CA MET A 62 17.80 -8.47 -15.15
C MET A 62 17.33 -7.02 -14.97
N MET A 63 18.15 -6.04 -15.35
CA MET A 63 17.86 -4.63 -15.12
C MET A 63 16.58 -4.19 -15.85
N THR A 64 16.39 -4.60 -17.10
CA THR A 64 15.22 -4.23 -17.91
C THR A 64 13.93 -4.77 -17.30
N ASP A 65 13.88 -6.06 -16.94
CA ASP A 65 12.70 -6.68 -16.33
C ASP A 65 12.38 -6.09 -14.95
N THR A 66 13.42 -5.78 -14.17
CA THR A 66 13.27 -5.13 -12.87
C THR A 66 12.67 -3.73 -13.01
N LEU A 67 13.15 -2.95 -13.98
CA LEU A 67 12.62 -1.61 -14.25
C LEU A 67 11.15 -1.67 -14.71
N VAL A 68 10.79 -2.61 -15.58
CA VAL A 68 9.42 -2.80 -16.06
C VAL A 68 8.49 -3.22 -14.92
N TYR A 69 8.91 -4.20 -14.11
CA TYR A 69 8.13 -4.69 -12.96
C TYR A 69 7.84 -3.57 -11.96
N PHE A 70 8.90 -2.97 -11.43
CA PHE A 70 8.77 -1.97 -10.40
C PHE A 70 8.18 -0.67 -10.95
N GLY A 71 8.43 -0.31 -12.21
CA GLY A 71 7.79 0.84 -12.85
C GLY A 71 6.28 0.67 -12.89
N THR A 72 5.80 -0.53 -13.22
CA THR A 72 4.37 -0.87 -13.23
C THR A 72 3.77 -0.84 -11.83
N ILE A 73 4.46 -1.41 -10.83
CA ILE A 73 3.99 -1.37 -9.43
C ILE A 73 3.98 0.07 -8.88
N LEU A 74 5.00 0.87 -9.18
CA LEU A 74 5.08 2.26 -8.74
C LEU A 74 3.99 3.11 -9.38
N ALA A 75 3.68 2.90 -10.66
CA ALA A 75 2.52 3.53 -11.30
C ALA A 75 1.20 3.16 -10.61
N GLY A 76 1.08 1.91 -10.14
CA GLY A 76 -0.06 1.43 -9.34
C GLY A 76 -0.06 1.87 -7.88
N SER A 77 1.01 2.47 -7.36
CA SER A 77 1.18 2.71 -5.92
C SER A 77 0.13 3.66 -5.32
N THR A 78 -0.38 4.60 -6.13
CA THR A 78 -1.49 5.48 -5.72
C THR A 78 -2.76 4.67 -5.45
N VAL A 79 -3.07 3.68 -6.30
CA VAL A 79 -4.18 2.75 -6.09
C VAL A 79 -3.93 1.91 -4.84
N THR A 80 -2.71 1.42 -4.63
CA THR A 80 -2.34 0.65 -3.44
C THR A 80 -2.60 1.43 -2.16
N ILE A 81 -2.19 2.70 -2.10
CA ILE A 81 -2.38 3.58 -0.95
C ILE A 81 -3.87 3.81 -0.70
N PHE A 82 -4.63 4.08 -1.76
CA PHE A 82 -6.07 4.31 -1.65
C PHE A 82 -6.83 3.05 -1.18
N ASN A 83 -6.50 1.87 -1.74
CA ASN A 83 -7.06 0.59 -1.30
C ASN A 83 -6.77 0.35 0.19
N ASN A 84 -5.54 0.60 0.63
CA ASN A 84 -5.15 0.44 2.04
C ASN A 84 -5.87 1.43 2.96
N PHE A 85 -6.06 2.66 2.51
CA PHE A 85 -6.86 3.63 3.25
C PHE A 85 -8.32 3.18 3.36
N ALA A 86 -8.95 2.74 2.26
CA ALA A 86 -10.33 2.26 2.26
C ALA A 86 -10.53 1.05 3.19
N MET A 87 -9.61 0.08 3.16
CA MET A 87 -9.60 -1.05 4.09
C MET A 87 -9.42 -0.60 5.54
N THR A 88 -8.54 0.37 5.78
CA THR A 88 -8.29 0.88 7.14
C THR A 88 -9.49 1.65 7.67
N LEU A 89 -10.11 2.49 6.85
CA LEU A 89 -11.36 3.20 7.16
C LEU A 89 -12.46 2.22 7.60
N LEU A 90 -12.70 1.18 6.80
CA LEU A 90 -13.71 0.16 7.10
C LEU A 90 -13.40 -0.59 8.40
N ARG A 91 -12.14 -0.97 8.63
CA ARG A 91 -11.72 -1.59 9.92
C ARG A 91 -11.90 -0.63 11.09
N SER A 92 -11.58 0.65 10.90
CA SER A 92 -11.65 1.67 11.95
C SER A 92 -13.06 1.92 12.45
N VAL A 93 -14.07 1.72 11.59
CA VAL A 93 -15.49 1.82 11.95
C VAL A 93 -16.10 0.48 12.37
N GLY A 94 -15.26 -0.52 12.66
CA GLY A 94 -15.69 -1.84 13.15
C GLY A 94 -16.10 -2.84 12.06
N ASN A 95 -16.01 -2.48 10.77
CA ASN A 95 -16.33 -3.38 9.67
C ASN A 95 -15.08 -4.10 9.14
N SER A 96 -14.72 -5.20 9.79
CA SER A 96 -13.60 -6.05 9.35
C SER A 96 -13.99 -7.07 8.27
N LYS A 97 -15.29 -7.35 8.09
CA LYS A 97 -15.78 -8.35 7.13
C LYS A 97 -15.54 -7.92 5.68
N VAL A 98 -15.81 -6.65 5.36
CA VAL A 98 -15.68 -6.13 4.01
C VAL A 98 -14.21 -6.06 3.56
N PRO A 99 -13.25 -5.56 4.36
CA PRO A 99 -11.82 -5.64 4.05
C PRO A 99 -11.32 -7.07 3.88
N LEU A 100 -11.82 -8.03 4.68
CA LEU A 100 -11.42 -9.43 4.55
C LEU A 100 -11.96 -10.04 3.25
N ALA A 101 -13.24 -9.79 2.94
CA ALA A 101 -13.85 -10.23 1.68
C ALA A 101 -13.16 -9.61 0.46
N SER A 102 -12.79 -8.32 0.51
CA SER A 102 -12.08 -7.66 -0.59
C SER A 102 -10.67 -8.22 -0.77
N MET A 103 -9.97 -8.58 0.30
CA MET A 103 -8.68 -9.28 0.22
C MET A 103 -8.83 -10.64 -0.48
N ILE A 104 -9.84 -11.44 -0.12
CA ILE A 104 -10.09 -12.75 -0.75
C ILE A 104 -10.37 -12.57 -2.24
N VAL A 105 -11.29 -11.67 -2.60
CA VAL A 105 -11.62 -11.37 -4.00
C VAL A 105 -10.39 -10.89 -4.76
N SER A 106 -9.60 -9.98 -4.16
CA SER A 106 -8.35 -9.49 -4.74
C SER A 106 -7.37 -10.62 -5.00
N SER A 107 -7.19 -11.54 -4.05
CA SER A 107 -6.26 -12.66 -4.19
C SER A 107 -6.70 -13.62 -5.30
N VAL A 108 -7.99 -13.94 -5.38
CA VAL A 108 -8.52 -14.80 -6.46
C VAL A 108 -8.35 -14.13 -7.82
N VAL A 109 -8.71 -12.85 -7.93
CA VAL A 109 -8.56 -12.08 -9.17
C VAL A 109 -7.09 -11.96 -9.57
N ASN A 110 -6.18 -11.77 -8.60
CA ASN A 110 -4.74 -11.71 -8.85
C ASN A 110 -4.22 -13.02 -9.44
N ILE A 111 -4.55 -14.17 -8.84
CA ILE A 111 -4.14 -15.49 -9.35
C ILE A 111 -4.68 -15.74 -10.76
N VAL A 112 -5.96 -15.44 -10.99
CA VAL A 112 -6.59 -15.63 -12.32
C VAL A 112 -5.91 -14.74 -13.37
N LEU A 113 -5.65 -13.47 -13.04
CA LEU A 113 -4.96 -12.54 -13.95
C LEU A 113 -3.50 -12.91 -14.16
N ASP A 114 -2.80 -13.40 -13.14
CA ASP A 114 -1.41 -13.88 -13.28
C ASP A 114 -1.35 -15.05 -14.25
N LEU A 115 -2.22 -16.05 -14.08
CA LEU A 115 -2.31 -17.19 -15.00
C LEU A 115 -2.65 -16.73 -16.43
N LEU A 116 -3.53 -15.74 -16.55
CA LEU A 116 -3.95 -15.23 -17.86
C LEU A 116 -2.89 -14.34 -18.52
N PHE A 117 -2.17 -13.49 -17.80
CA PHE A 117 -1.15 -12.63 -18.44
C PHE A 117 0.18 -13.34 -18.67
N VAL A 118 0.54 -14.30 -17.81
CA VAL A 118 1.82 -14.99 -17.91
C VAL A 118 1.77 -16.10 -18.96
N PHE A 119 0.71 -16.93 -19.01
CA PHE A 119 0.67 -18.08 -19.93
C PHE A 119 0.22 -17.71 -21.35
N PRO A 120 -1.03 -17.28 -21.61
CA PRO A 120 -1.50 -17.06 -22.99
C PRO A 120 -1.03 -15.74 -23.60
N PHE A 121 -0.80 -14.68 -22.80
CA PHE A 121 -0.31 -13.40 -23.32
C PHE A 121 1.22 -13.28 -23.34
N GLY A 122 1.95 -14.19 -22.67
CA GLY A 122 3.42 -14.18 -22.65
C GLY A 122 4.03 -12.90 -22.08
N MET A 123 3.27 -12.10 -21.31
CA MET A 123 3.72 -10.80 -20.78
C MET A 123 4.71 -10.94 -19.62
N GLY A 124 5.02 -12.17 -19.20
CA GLY A 124 6.02 -12.48 -18.18
C GLY A 124 5.87 -11.63 -16.92
N VAL A 125 6.97 -10.96 -16.55
CA VAL A 125 7.08 -10.16 -15.33
C VAL A 125 6.17 -8.91 -15.37
N PHE A 126 6.00 -8.29 -16.54
CA PHE A 126 5.07 -7.16 -16.71
C PHE A 126 3.63 -7.57 -16.42
N GLY A 127 3.21 -8.72 -16.96
CA GLY A 127 1.88 -9.30 -16.74
C GLY A 127 1.56 -9.50 -15.26
N ALA A 128 2.53 -10.02 -14.49
CA ALA A 128 2.39 -10.24 -13.06
C ALA A 128 2.24 -8.93 -12.26
N ALA A 129 3.03 -7.90 -12.61
CA ALA A 129 2.88 -6.58 -11.99
C ALA A 129 1.50 -5.97 -12.30
N LEU A 130 1.05 -6.08 -13.54
CA LEU A 130 -0.25 -5.57 -13.98
C LEU A 130 -1.41 -6.29 -13.27
N ALA A 131 -1.36 -7.61 -13.17
CA ALA A 131 -2.33 -8.42 -12.43
C ALA A 131 -2.45 -7.97 -10.97
N THR A 132 -1.32 -7.66 -10.32
CA THR A 132 -1.29 -7.18 -8.94
C THR A 132 -1.99 -5.83 -8.81
N VAL A 133 -1.70 -4.88 -9.70
CA VAL A 133 -2.33 -3.55 -9.66
C VAL A 133 -3.83 -3.67 -9.94
N LEU A 134 -4.23 -4.45 -10.94
CA LEU A 134 -5.64 -4.67 -11.27
C LEU A 134 -6.42 -5.33 -10.15
N ALA A 135 -5.84 -6.34 -9.48
CA ALA A 135 -6.45 -6.95 -8.32
C ALA A 135 -6.70 -5.93 -7.20
N GLN A 136 -5.73 -5.05 -6.95
CA GLN A 136 -5.89 -3.96 -5.98
C GLN A 136 -6.95 -2.93 -6.40
N VAL A 137 -7.09 -2.65 -7.71
CA VAL A 137 -8.20 -1.82 -8.23
C VAL A 137 -9.54 -2.47 -7.91
N VAL A 138 -9.71 -3.77 -8.18
CA VAL A 138 -10.95 -4.50 -7.89
C VAL A 138 -11.26 -4.47 -6.38
N SER A 139 -10.25 -4.70 -5.54
CA SER A 139 -10.37 -4.56 -4.09
C SER A 139 -10.82 -3.15 -3.66
N ALA A 140 -10.18 -2.12 -4.22
CA ALA A 140 -10.49 -0.73 -3.91
C ALA A 140 -11.93 -0.38 -4.30
N LEU A 141 -12.37 -0.83 -5.49
CA LEU A 141 -13.74 -0.64 -5.97
C LEU A 141 -14.75 -1.33 -5.05
N TYR A 142 -14.48 -2.57 -4.63
CA TYR A 142 -15.34 -3.29 -3.69
C TYR A 142 -15.50 -2.54 -2.35
N CYS A 143 -14.38 -2.10 -1.76
CA CYS A 143 -14.41 -1.30 -0.53
C CYS A 143 -15.17 0.03 -0.74
N LEU A 144 -14.94 0.69 -1.88
CA LEU A 144 -15.56 1.99 -2.19
C LEU A 144 -17.08 1.88 -2.40
N VAL A 145 -17.57 0.81 -3.04
CA VAL A 145 -19.02 0.55 -3.15
C VAL A 145 -19.64 0.39 -1.77
N TYR A 146 -18.97 -0.28 -0.85
CA TYR A 146 -19.46 -0.45 0.52
C TYR A 146 -19.44 0.85 1.31
N ILE A 147 -18.37 1.64 1.20
CA ILE A 147 -18.27 2.97 1.81
C ILE A 147 -19.39 3.88 1.29
N ARG A 148 -19.70 3.84 -0.01
CA ARG A 148 -20.80 4.63 -0.60
C ARG A 148 -22.19 4.23 -0.09
N ARG A 149 -22.38 2.99 0.35
CA ARG A 149 -23.63 2.55 0.98
C ARG A 149 -23.78 3.06 2.42
N ALA A 150 -22.68 3.42 3.08
CA ALA A 150 -22.67 3.98 4.43
C ALA A 150 -22.67 5.52 4.38
N ALA A 151 -23.87 6.13 4.43
CA ALA A 151 -24.05 7.58 4.34
C ALA A 151 -23.31 8.39 5.44
N GLU A 152 -23.00 7.76 6.56
CA GLU A 152 -22.23 8.36 7.67
C GLU A 152 -20.77 8.58 7.28
N LEU A 153 -20.20 7.71 6.43
CA LEU A 153 -18.80 7.75 6.01
C LEU A 153 -18.54 8.64 4.81
N LEU A 154 -19.60 9.14 4.15
CA LEU A 154 -19.50 9.99 2.98
C LEU A 154 -19.32 11.47 3.38
N PRO A 155 -18.18 12.10 3.04
CA PRO A 155 -17.98 13.52 3.29
C PRO A 155 -18.96 14.38 2.48
N ARG A 156 -19.52 15.42 3.09
CA ARG A 156 -20.35 16.42 2.40
C ARG A 156 -19.46 17.41 1.66
N LYS A 157 -20.00 18.14 0.69
CA LYS A 157 -19.28 19.19 -0.07
C LYS A 157 -18.59 20.23 0.82
N THR A 158 -19.13 20.50 2.00
CA THR A 158 -18.57 21.41 3.01
C THR A 158 -17.32 20.87 3.70
N ASP A 159 -17.18 19.55 3.79
CA ASP A 159 -16.12 18.87 4.55
C ASP A 159 -14.80 18.77 3.74
N TRP A 160 -14.85 19.09 2.44
CA TRP A 160 -13.69 19.18 1.55
C TRP A 160 -12.88 20.47 1.73
N ARG A 161 -13.33 21.40 2.60
CA ARG A 161 -12.53 22.60 2.92
C ARG A 161 -11.28 22.18 3.68
N ALA A 162 -10.12 22.36 3.05
CA ALA A 162 -8.83 22.01 3.62
C ALA A 162 -8.63 22.71 4.97
N ASP A 163 -8.48 21.90 6.02
CA ASP A 163 -8.17 22.36 7.37
C ASP A 163 -6.71 21.98 7.68
N GLY A 164 -5.82 22.98 7.64
CA GLY A 164 -4.39 22.80 7.88
C GLY A 164 -4.08 22.30 9.29
N VAL A 165 -4.91 22.64 10.28
CA VAL A 165 -4.73 22.20 11.67
C VAL A 165 -5.07 20.72 11.79
N LEU A 166 -6.17 20.29 11.18
CA LEU A 166 -6.57 18.88 11.15
C LEU A 166 -5.57 18.03 10.35
N LEU A 167 -5.08 18.54 9.21
CA LEU A 167 -4.04 17.89 8.41
C LEU A 167 -2.74 17.69 9.22
N GLY A 168 -2.27 18.73 9.91
CA GLY A 168 -1.08 18.64 10.77
C GLY A 168 -1.25 17.63 11.90
N ALA A 169 -2.43 17.60 12.53
CA ALA A 169 -2.74 16.64 13.58
C ALA A 169 -2.80 15.18 13.06
N LEU A 170 -3.38 14.96 11.87
CA LEU A 170 -3.46 13.65 11.22
C LEU A 170 -2.06 13.14 10.83
N VAL A 171 -1.24 13.99 10.22
CA VAL A 171 0.15 13.65 9.86
C VAL A 171 0.97 13.39 11.12
N GLY A 172 0.85 14.23 12.15
CA GLY A 172 1.55 14.07 13.42
C GLY A 172 1.24 12.74 14.12
N LYS A 173 0.00 12.24 14.01
CA LYS A 173 -0.38 10.92 14.54
C LYS A 173 0.00 9.75 13.63
N GLY A 174 0.07 9.97 12.33
CA GLY A 174 0.48 8.94 11.37
C GLY A 174 2.00 8.74 11.26
N LEU A 175 2.79 9.77 11.59
CA LEU A 175 4.25 9.72 11.50
C LEU A 175 4.89 8.65 12.42
N PRO A 176 4.49 8.49 13.70
CA PRO A 176 5.01 7.43 14.56
C PRO A 176 4.75 6.03 13.99
N VAL A 177 3.53 5.80 13.47
CA VAL A 177 3.16 4.49 12.89
C VAL A 177 3.93 4.22 11.59
N ALA A 178 4.22 5.27 10.80
CA ALA A 178 5.10 5.17 9.65
C ALA A 178 6.53 4.80 10.05
N VAL A 179 7.10 5.46 11.06
CA VAL A 179 8.44 5.16 11.58
C VAL A 179 8.51 3.73 12.11
N MET A 180 7.52 3.30 12.89
CA MET A 180 7.43 1.93 13.41
C MET A 180 7.48 0.90 12.27
N ASN A 181 6.66 1.08 11.23
CA ASN A 181 6.66 0.16 10.09
C ASN A 181 7.98 0.18 9.28
N SER A 182 8.63 1.34 9.16
CA SER A 182 9.95 1.44 8.53
C SER A 182 11.01 0.67 9.33
N VAL A 183 11.02 0.82 10.66
CA VAL A 183 11.93 0.08 11.55
C VAL A 183 11.71 -1.43 11.41
N THR A 184 10.45 -1.88 11.41
CA THR A 184 10.12 -3.29 11.19
C THR A 184 10.60 -3.79 9.83
N ALA A 185 10.43 -3.01 8.77
CA ALA A 185 10.88 -3.38 7.42
C ALA A 185 12.41 -3.52 7.34
N VAL A 186 13.16 -2.55 7.89
CA VAL A 186 14.62 -2.58 7.93
C VAL A 186 15.12 -3.75 8.78
N GLY A 187 14.51 -3.99 9.95
CA GLY A 187 14.83 -5.14 10.79
C GLY A 187 14.66 -6.47 10.05
N GLY A 188 13.56 -6.61 9.29
CA GLY A 188 13.32 -7.78 8.44
C GLY A 188 14.39 -7.97 7.34
N MET A 189 14.85 -6.89 6.71
CA MET A 189 15.92 -6.95 5.72
C MET A 189 17.25 -7.41 6.32
N VAL A 190 17.63 -6.90 7.50
CA VAL A 190 18.85 -7.31 8.20
C VAL A 190 18.82 -8.80 8.56
N LEU A 191 17.68 -9.28 9.07
CA LEU A 191 17.50 -10.70 9.37
C LEU A 191 17.63 -11.59 8.13
N ARG A 192 17.02 -11.19 7.01
CA ARG A 192 17.17 -11.91 5.72
C ARG A 192 18.61 -11.92 5.25
N PHE A 193 19.31 -10.79 5.34
CA PHE A 193 20.72 -10.70 4.96
C PHE A 193 21.60 -11.64 5.79
N LEU A 194 21.40 -11.67 7.11
CA LEU A 194 22.12 -12.57 8.01
C LEU A 194 21.82 -14.04 7.72
N SER A 195 20.56 -14.39 7.48
CA SER A 195 20.14 -15.75 7.12
C SER A 195 20.78 -16.22 5.81
N ILE A 196 20.76 -15.39 4.75
CA ILE A 196 21.41 -15.74 3.47
C ILE A 196 22.93 -15.88 3.65
N ARG A 197 23.54 -15.06 4.50
CA ARG A 197 24.99 -15.16 4.80
C ARG A 197 25.31 -16.44 5.57
N TRP A 198 24.45 -16.81 6.52
CA TRP A 198 24.56 -18.05 7.27
C TRP A 198 24.41 -19.29 6.37
N GLU A 199 23.41 -19.33 5.49
CA GLU A 199 23.23 -20.41 4.50
C GLU A 199 24.43 -20.55 3.56
N ARG A 200 25.00 -19.42 3.09
CA ARG A 200 26.22 -19.43 2.27
C ARG A 200 27.45 -19.95 3.03
N LEU A 201 27.55 -19.71 4.33
CA LEU A 201 28.63 -20.25 5.16
C LEU A 201 28.45 -21.75 5.40
N MET A 202 27.24 -22.19 5.72
CA MET A 202 26.90 -23.60 5.91
C MET A 202 27.13 -24.43 4.64
N SER A 203 26.67 -23.94 3.48
CA SER A 203 26.89 -24.62 2.19
C SER A 203 28.37 -24.74 1.83
N ARG A 204 29.19 -23.72 2.12
CA ARG A 204 30.65 -23.80 1.96
C ARG A 204 31.29 -24.81 2.92
N LEU A 205 30.80 -24.94 4.15
CA LEU A 205 31.30 -25.92 5.11
C LEU A 205 30.91 -27.37 4.74
N MET A 206 29.71 -27.59 4.21
CA MET A 206 29.27 -28.92 3.76
C MET A 206 29.93 -29.39 2.47
N LEU A 207 30.40 -28.49 1.59
CA LEU A 207 31.16 -28.85 0.38
C LEU A 207 32.60 -29.27 0.67
N HIS A 208 33.07 -29.11 1.91
CA HIS A 208 34.41 -29.50 2.37
C HIS A 208 34.40 -30.72 3.31
N VAL A 209 33.28 -31.43 3.40
CA VAL A 209 33.13 -32.75 4.07
C VAL A 209 32.74 -33.78 3.02
#